data_AF-A0A2W0ESW1-F1
#
_entry.id   AF-A0A2W0ESW1-F1
#
_cell.length_a   1.000
_cell.length_b   1.000
_cell.length_c   1.000
_cell.angle_alpha   90.00
_cell.angle_beta   90.00
_cell.angle_gamma   90.00
#
_symmetry.space_group_name_H-M   'P 1'
#
loop_
_entity.id
_entity.type
_entity.pdbx_description
1 polymer ?
#
loop_
_entity_poly.entity_id
_entity_poly.type
_entity_poly.pdbx_seq_one_letter_code
_entity_poly.pdbx_strand_id
1 'polypeptide(L)'
;MNLQPYVAQGQVLGQAVLTPQQMSSMNFAREEFDKLIGILVPLIDPLICREEEGVASDIARHIEQIRIFSGNFCWRHRHLGASYGVVGKDGD
;
A
#
# COMPACT_ATOMS: atom_id res chain seq x y z
N MET A 1 40.71 7.05 16.07
CA MET A 1 39.51 6.54 15.37
C MET A 1 39.47 7.23 14.02
N ASN A 2 39.73 6.50 12.93
CA ASN A 2 39.74 7.05 11.57
C ASN A 2 38.33 6.97 10.99
N LEU A 3 37.64 8.10 10.86
CA LEU A 3 36.38 8.18 10.13
C LEU A 3 36.68 8.34 8.64
N GLN A 4 36.46 7.27 7.88
CA GLN A 4 36.53 7.32 6.42
C GLN A 4 35.29 8.03 5.87
N PRO A 5 35.42 8.92 4.87
CA PRO A 5 34.27 9.57 4.26
C PRO A 5 33.40 8.51 3.56
N TYR A 6 32.15 8.39 4.00
CA TYR A 6 31.14 7.56 3.34
C TYR A 6 30.52 8.36 2.20
N VAL A 7 30.77 7.94 0.96
CA VAL A 7 30.11 8.50 -0.22
C VAL A 7 28.86 7.68 -0.50
N ALA A 8 27.70 8.22 -0.13
CA ALA A 8 26.41 7.63 -0.47
C ALA A 8 26.18 7.76 -1.99
N GLN A 9 25.98 6.66 -2.69
CA GLN A 9 25.51 6.69 -4.08
C GLN A 9 23.99 6.85 -4.09
N GLY A 10 23.52 8.02 -4.49
CA GLY A 10 22.10 8.32 -4.67
C GLY A 10 21.78 8.64 -6.12
N GLN A 11 20.62 8.18 -6.60
CA GLN A 11 20.04 8.62 -7.88
C GLN A 11 18.82 9.49 -7.59
N VAL A 12 18.71 10.62 -8.31
CA VAL A 12 17.48 11.42 -8.28
C VAL A 12 16.37 10.59 -8.88
N LEU A 13 15.39 10.22 -8.05
CA LEU A 13 14.18 9.56 -8.50
C LEU A 13 13.34 10.58 -9.29
N GLY A 14 12.89 10.18 -10.48
CA GLY A 14 11.99 11.01 -11.29
C GLY A 14 10.69 11.33 -10.55
N GLN A 15 9.96 12.35 -11.00
CA GLN A 15 8.71 12.73 -10.35
C GLN A 15 7.72 11.56 -10.36
N ALA A 16 7.31 11.13 -9.17
CA ALA A 16 6.30 10.10 -8.99
C ALA A 16 4.89 10.70 -9.11
N VAL A 17 4.50 11.10 -10.33
CA VAL A 17 3.19 11.70 -10.60
C VAL A 17 2.21 10.65 -11.10
N LEU A 18 1.01 10.63 -10.51
CA LEU A 18 -0.13 9.91 -11.06
C LEU A 18 -0.89 10.84 -12.01
N THR A 19 -1.22 10.35 -13.20
CA THR A 19 -2.17 11.07 -14.05
C THR A 19 -3.56 11.06 -13.40
N PRO A 20 -4.44 12.03 -13.71
CA PRO A 20 -5.82 12.02 -13.22
C PRO A 20 -6.55 10.70 -13.53
N GLN A 21 -6.31 10.12 -14.71
CA GLN A 21 -6.91 8.85 -15.12
C GLN A 21 -6.41 7.68 -14.27
N GLN A 22 -5.11 7.63 -13.99
CA GLN A 22 -4.53 6.61 -13.10
C GLN A 22 -5.13 6.73 -11.69
N MET A 23 -5.18 7.95 -11.15
CA MET A 23 -5.77 8.19 -9.83
C MET A 23 -7.25 7.81 -9.77
N SER A 24 -8.02 8.16 -10.80
CA SER A 24 -9.44 7.79 -10.92
C SER A 24 -9.63 6.28 -10.96
N SER A 25 -8.83 5.56 -11.76
CA SER A 25 -8.90 4.10 -11.87
C SER A 25 -8.58 3.42 -10.53
N MET A 26 -7.58 3.92 -9.80
CA MET A 26 -7.19 3.39 -8.50
C MET A 26 -8.27 3.65 -7.42
N ASN A 27 -8.93 4.81 -7.48
CA ASN A 27 -10.05 5.11 -6.59
C ASN A 27 -11.24 4.20 -6.87
N PHE A 28 -11.56 3.97 -8.15
CA PHE A 28 -12.60 3.03 -8.55
C PHE A 28 -12.28 1.60 -8.08
N ALA A 29 -11.05 1.13 -8.27
CA ALA A 29 -10.63 -0.18 -7.80
C ALA A 29 -10.77 -0.33 -6.28
N ARG A 30 -10.48 0.72 -5.51
CA ARG A 30 -10.67 0.74 -4.05
C ARG A 30 -12.15 0.63 -3.69
N GLU A 31 -13.00 1.40 -4.35
CA GLU A 31 -14.44 1.39 -4.13
C GLU A 31 -15.05 0.01 -4.43
N GLU A 32 -14.70 -0.58 -5.57
CA GLU A 32 -15.17 -1.92 -5.94
C GLU A 32 -14.68 -3.00 -4.97
N PHE A 33 -13.44 -2.88 -4.49
CA PHE A 33 -12.93 -3.79 -3.47
C PHE A 33 -13.65 -3.64 -2.12
N ASP A 34 -13.96 -2.41 -1.70
CA ASP A 34 -14.74 -2.16 -0.49
C ASP A 34 -16.16 -2.74 -0.61
N LYS A 35 -16.81 -2.63 -1.78
CA LYS A 35 -18.09 -3.30 -2.07
C LYS A 35 -17.98 -4.82 -1.97
N LEU A 36 -16.94 -5.40 -2.58
CA LEU A 36 -16.69 -6.84 -2.54
C LEU A 36 -16.51 -7.35 -1.10
N ILE A 37 -15.74 -6.64 -0.28
CA ILE A 37 -15.56 -6.97 1.13
C ILE A 37 -16.87 -6.87 1.90
N GLY A 38 -17.69 -5.85 1.61
CA GLY A 38 -19.01 -5.70 2.21
C GLY A 38 -19.93 -6.89 1.94
N ILE A 39 -19.70 -7.64 0.85
CA ILE A 39 -20.40 -8.89 0.54
C ILE A 39 -19.72 -10.10 1.19
N LEU A 40 -18.39 -10.21 1.05
CA LEU A 40 -17.64 -11.40 1.46
C LEU A 40 -17.54 -11.54 2.98
N VAL A 41 -17.26 -10.46 3.70
CA VAL A 41 -17.03 -10.51 5.16
C VAL A 41 -18.24 -11.08 5.89
N PRO A 42 -19.48 -10.61 5.68
CA PRO A 42 -20.65 -11.19 6.35
C PRO A 42 -20.86 -12.69 6.07
N LEU A 43 -20.41 -13.20 4.92
CA LEU A 43 -20.52 -14.62 4.56
C LEU A 43 -19.50 -15.48 5.30
N ILE A 44 -18.30 -14.96 5.53
CA ILE A 44 -17.19 -15.71 6.15
C ILE A 44 -17.10 -15.50 7.67
N ASP A 45 -17.57 -14.36 8.19
CA ASP A 45 -17.45 -13.97 9.61
C ASP A 45 -17.97 -15.06 10.60
N PRO A 46 -19.12 -15.72 10.36
CA PRO A 46 -19.59 -16.81 11.24
C PRO A 46 -18.67 -18.03 11.26
N LEU A 47 -17.82 -18.20 10.24
CA LEU A 47 -16.90 -19.32 10.07
C LEU A 47 -15.51 -19.00 10.64
N ILE A 48 -15.09 -17.74 10.60
CA ILE A 48 -13.79 -17.29 11.14
C ILE A 48 -13.66 -17.61 12.63
N CYS A 49 -14.75 -17.45 13.42
CA CYS A 49 -14.70 -17.74 14.85
C CYS A 49 -14.64 -19.24 15.20
N ARG A 50 -14.72 -20.15 14.21
CA ARG A 50 -14.82 -21.59 14.45
C ARG A 50 -13.54 -22.35 14.13
N GLU A 51 -12.71 -21.83 13.22
CA GLU A 51 -11.47 -22.50 12.79
C GLU A 51 -10.35 -21.48 12.57
N GLU A 52 -9.27 -21.58 13.35
CA GLU A 52 -8.09 -20.73 13.20
C GLU A 52 -7.38 -20.96 11.85
N GLU A 53 -7.45 -22.18 11.31
CA GLU A 53 -6.79 -22.59 10.05
C GLU A 53 -7.80 -23.16 9.03
N GLY A 54 -8.79 -22.34 8.67
CA GLY A 54 -9.82 -22.68 7.68
C GLY A 54 -9.87 -21.72 6.49
N VAL A 55 -10.62 -22.10 5.45
CA VAL A 55 -10.80 -21.30 4.22
C VAL A 55 -11.27 -19.87 4.52
N ALA A 56 -12.12 -19.69 5.54
CA ALA A 56 -12.58 -18.36 5.96
C ALA A 56 -11.44 -17.49 6.49
N SER A 57 -10.54 -18.07 7.29
CA SER A 57 -9.34 -17.41 7.82
C SER A 57 -8.33 -17.09 6.71
N ASP A 58 -8.19 -17.96 5.71
CA ASP A 58 -7.37 -17.69 4.52
C ASP A 58 -7.91 -16.53 3.69
N ILE A 59 -9.23 -16.49 3.45
CA ILE A 59 -9.89 -15.39 2.75
C ILE A 59 -9.69 -14.07 3.51
N ALA A 60 -9.91 -14.07 4.83
CA ALA A 60 -9.71 -12.88 5.66
C ALA A 60 -8.26 -12.37 5.59
N ARG A 61 -7.28 -13.28 5.66
CA ARG A 61 -5.86 -12.94 5.52
C ARG A 61 -5.55 -12.34 4.15
N HIS A 62 -6.09 -12.91 3.08
CA HIS A 62 -5.87 -12.39 1.73
C HIS A 62 -6.52 -11.01 1.53
N ILE A 63 -7.70 -10.76 2.12
CA ILE A 63 -8.32 -9.43 2.13
C ILE A 63 -7.37 -8.40 2.77
N GLU A 64 -6.81 -8.72 3.94
CA GLU A 64 -5.87 -7.84 4.65
C GLU A 64 -4.57 -7.64 3.85
N GLN A 65 -4.01 -8.71 3.32
CA GLN A 65 -2.81 -8.66 2.47
C GLN A 65 -3.03 -7.78 1.25
N ILE A 66 -4.17 -7.88 0.56
CA ILE A 66 -4.47 -7.02 -0.58
C ILE A 66 -4.49 -5.55 -0.15
N ARG A 67 -5.08 -5.20 0.99
CA ARG A 67 -5.06 -3.80 1.49
C ARG A 67 -3.63 -3.30 1.79
N ILE A 68 -2.81 -4.13 2.43
CA ILE A 68 -1.45 -3.77 2.84
C ILE A 68 -0.51 -3.71 1.63
N PHE A 69 -0.46 -4.78 0.83
CA PHE A 69 0.51 -4.96 -0.25
C PHE A 69 0.13 -4.28 -1.56
N SER A 70 -1.16 -4.04 -1.84
CA SER A 70 -1.55 -3.36 -3.09
C SER A 70 -1.05 -1.91 -3.15
N GLY A 71 -0.60 -1.35 -2.03
CA GLY A 71 -0.04 -0.02 -2.01
C GLY A 71 -1.01 1.06 -2.52
N ASN A 72 -2.25 1.06 -2.01
CA ASN A 72 -3.38 1.85 -2.53
C ASN A 72 -3.85 1.41 -3.93
N PHE A 73 -3.95 0.11 -4.22
CA PHE A 73 -4.36 -0.42 -5.54
C PHE A 73 -3.47 0.06 -6.69
N CYS A 74 -2.17 -0.17 -6.55
CA CYS A 74 -1.12 -0.07 -7.59
C CYS A 74 -0.42 1.28 -7.74
N TRP A 75 -0.11 2.01 -6.65
CA TRP A 75 0.90 3.08 -6.75
C TRP A 75 2.30 2.50 -6.56
N ARG A 76 3.04 2.36 -7.68
CA ARG A 76 4.43 1.84 -7.70
C ARG A 76 5.40 2.60 -6.78
N HIS A 77 5.04 3.83 -6.39
CA HIS A 77 5.87 4.75 -5.62
C HIS A 77 5.30 5.11 -4.24
N ARG A 78 4.46 4.25 -3.61
CA ARG A 78 3.88 4.56 -2.28
C ARG A 78 4.90 4.93 -1.21
N HIS A 79 6.08 4.34 -1.25
CA HIS A 79 7.19 4.68 -0.35
C HIS A 79 7.75 6.09 -0.58
N LEU A 80 7.57 6.68 -1.78
CA LEU A 80 7.93 8.06 -2.07
C LEU A 80 6.93 9.06 -1.46
N GLY A 81 5.65 8.71 -1.37
CA GLY A 81 4.65 9.55 -0.70
C GLY A 81 4.94 9.78 0.78
N ALA A 82 5.58 8.83 1.47
CA ALA A 82 6.04 9.00 2.85
C ALA A 82 7.28 9.93 2.99
N SER A 83 7.96 10.22 1.87
CA SER A 83 9.21 11.01 1.83
C SER A 83 9.06 12.34 1.07
N TYR A 84 7.95 12.53 0.36
CA TYR A 84 7.70 13.72 -0.46
C TYR A 84 7.39 14.92 0.45
N GLY A 85 8.30 15.89 0.49
CA GLY A 85 8.20 17.10 1.31
C GLY A 85 9.02 17.10 2.61
N VAL A 86 9.71 16.01 2.94
CA VAL A 86 10.54 15.92 4.17
C VAL A 86 12.04 16.08 3.88
N VAL A 87 12.47 15.92 2.63
CA VAL A 87 13.86 16.17 2.23
C VAL A 87 13.95 17.53 1.53
N GLY A 88 14.49 18.55 2.22
CA GLY A 88 14.81 19.85 1.62
C GLY A 88 14.26 21.11 2.33
N LYS A 89 13.79 21.03 3.58
CA LYS A 89 13.64 22.24 4.42
C LYS A 89 14.80 22.32 5.42
N ASP A 90 16.00 22.50 4.90
CA ASP A 90 17.13 23.05 5.64
C ASP A 90 18.13 23.65 4.63
N GLY A 91 18.21 24.98 4.61
CA GLY A 91 19.32 25.74 4.01
C GLY A 91 18.94 26.73 2.90
N ASP A 92 18.79 28.01 3.30
CA ASP A 92 18.79 29.28 2.53
C ASP A 92 17.94 29.41 1.25
#